data_AF-A0A9D2R840-F1
#
_entry.id   AF-A0A9D2R840-F1
#
_cell.length_a   1.000
_cell.length_b   1.000
_cell.length_c   1.000
_cell.angle_alpha   90.00
_cell.angle_beta   90.00
_cell.angle_gamma   90.00
#
_symmetry.space_group_name_H-M   'P 1'
#
loop_
_entity.id
_entity.type
_entity.pdbx_description
1 polymer ?
#
loop_
_entity_poly.entity_id
_entity_poly.type
_entity_poly.pdbx_seq_one_letter_code
_entity_poly.pdbx_strand_id
1 'polypeptide(L)'
;MITNKEILCHINVDIREGFFPKKIQLEEILFFDIETTGLSPENSQVFLIGAIVKSQKEASLTLVQYLAENCSKKEETMLLQAFSDLAFGKKYLVHYNGSSFDIPFLIHRCRFLGIDSPFRDLPQIDLYRELMRLPGFFRQMPDHKQKTFENLMNYPRKDLLSGKEMIKFYQIYEKSRENKILELLLLHNQDDLKGMLSLLPLGKLKDFLAGSFSVYKTEEILEASLEGDQKRELLFSLKLPFFIPVRLTAVTDLCRISLENTSGKIKLPLYEGTLKYFYPDYQNYYYLPYEDEAIHKSIAIYTDPSRRRKAKASECYKKYTGTFVSAPGSPSLPLLRETYKSSAAYTLWPFSDMSPASLHNYLQEILKWSRSI
;
A
#
# COMPACT_ATOMS: atom_id res chain seq x y z
N MET A 1 -32.42 22.40 4.87
CA MET A 1 -31.14 21.76 4.47
C MET A 1 -30.17 22.86 4.05
N ILE A 2 -29.05 22.95 4.74
CA ILE A 2 -27.95 23.87 4.43
C ILE A 2 -27.04 23.21 3.39
N THR A 3 -26.59 24.01 2.42
CA THR A 3 -25.52 23.63 1.49
C THR A 3 -24.35 24.57 1.69
N ASN A 4 -23.23 24.05 2.19
CA ASN A 4 -21.96 24.77 2.27
C ASN A 4 -21.07 24.37 1.09
N LYS A 5 -20.39 25.35 0.48
CA LYS A 5 -19.48 25.12 -0.65
C LYS A 5 -18.19 25.90 -0.45
N GLU A 6 -17.06 25.21 -0.58
CA GLU A 6 -15.72 25.78 -0.48
C GLU A 6 -14.86 25.35 -1.68
N ILE A 7 -14.15 26.29 -2.29
CA ILE A 7 -13.23 26.02 -3.40
C ILE A 7 -11.82 25.78 -2.85
N LEU A 8 -11.25 24.61 -3.11
CA LEU A 8 -9.96 24.14 -2.60
C LEU A 8 -8.81 24.49 -3.57
N CYS A 9 -8.63 25.78 -3.88
CA CYS A 9 -7.65 26.24 -4.89
C CYS A 9 -6.18 25.87 -4.61
N HIS A 10 -5.84 25.51 -3.37
CA HIS A 10 -4.46 25.24 -2.95
C HIS A 10 -4.12 23.76 -2.85
N ILE A 11 -5.10 22.86 -3.00
CA ILE A 11 -4.88 21.42 -2.84
C ILE A 11 -4.55 20.81 -4.20
N ASN A 12 -3.27 20.54 -4.44
CA ASN A 12 -2.83 19.79 -5.60
C ASN A 12 -2.83 18.29 -5.27
N VAL A 13 -3.72 17.54 -5.91
CA VAL A 13 -3.88 16.10 -5.68
C VAL A 13 -3.29 15.32 -6.84
N ASP A 14 -2.27 14.51 -6.56
CA ASP A 14 -1.76 13.55 -7.55
C ASP A 14 -2.56 12.25 -7.50
N ILE A 15 -3.50 12.10 -8.45
CA ILE A 15 -4.28 10.87 -8.65
C ILE A 15 -3.67 9.93 -9.70
N ARG A 16 -2.48 10.22 -10.22
CA ARG A 16 -1.85 9.35 -11.24
C ARG A 16 -1.38 8.07 -10.56
N GLU A 17 -2.01 6.94 -10.86
CA GLU A 17 -1.64 5.64 -10.29
C GLU A 17 -1.75 5.62 -8.74
N GLY A 18 -1.14 4.62 -8.09
CA GLY A 18 -1.25 4.39 -6.65
C GLY A 18 -2.59 3.77 -6.22
N PHE A 19 -3.45 4.56 -5.58
CA PHE A 19 -4.80 4.09 -5.22
C PHE A 19 -5.72 3.98 -6.44
N PHE A 20 -5.41 4.70 -7.51
CA PHE A 20 -6.30 4.86 -8.64
C PHE A 20 -5.85 4.07 -9.87
N PRO A 21 -6.78 3.71 -10.77
CA PRO A 21 -6.45 3.15 -12.08
C PRO A 21 -5.60 4.12 -12.93
N LYS A 22 -4.78 3.58 -13.85
CA LYS A 22 -3.85 4.37 -14.67
C LYS A 22 -4.50 5.47 -15.54
N LYS A 23 -5.73 5.24 -16.00
CA LYS A 23 -6.47 6.17 -16.88
C LYS A 23 -7.72 6.66 -16.15
N ILE A 24 -7.52 7.60 -15.24
CA ILE A 24 -8.59 8.24 -14.47
C ILE A 24 -8.47 9.75 -14.56
N GLN A 25 -9.60 10.44 -14.58
CA GLN A 25 -9.69 11.89 -14.47
C GLN A 25 -10.29 12.28 -13.11
N LEU A 26 -9.88 13.41 -12.56
CA LEU A 26 -10.31 13.84 -11.23
C LEU A 26 -11.82 14.16 -11.20
N GLU A 27 -12.38 14.52 -12.35
CA GLU A 27 -13.80 14.75 -12.61
C GLU A 27 -14.63 13.46 -12.50
N GLU A 28 -14.01 12.29 -12.66
CA GLU A 28 -14.66 10.98 -12.54
C GLU A 28 -14.70 10.45 -11.10
N ILE A 29 -14.02 11.15 -10.18
CA ILE A 29 -13.88 10.76 -8.78
C ILE A 29 -14.81 11.63 -7.90
N LEU A 30 -15.33 11.01 -6.85
CA LEU A 30 -16.01 11.67 -5.75
C LEU A 30 -15.44 11.13 -4.44
N PHE A 31 -14.85 12.00 -3.63
CA PHE A 31 -14.50 11.69 -2.24
C PHE A 31 -15.69 12.03 -1.36
N PHE A 32 -16.02 11.22 -0.36
CA PHE A 32 -17.08 11.55 0.58
C PHE A 32 -16.88 10.95 1.96
N ASP A 33 -17.62 11.52 2.91
CA ASP A 33 -17.71 11.11 4.30
C ASP A 33 -19.10 11.51 4.83
N ILE A 34 -19.68 10.69 5.73
CA ILE A 34 -21.02 10.92 6.27
C ILE A 34 -21.03 11.01 7.80
N GLU A 35 -21.94 11.83 8.31
CA GLU A 35 -22.27 11.87 9.72
C GLU A 35 -23.71 11.44 9.96
N THR A 36 -23.87 10.64 11.01
CA THR A 36 -25.14 9.97 11.32
C THR A 36 -25.54 10.22 12.77
N THR A 37 -26.84 10.20 13.05
CA THR A 37 -27.36 10.37 14.41
C THR A 37 -27.16 9.13 15.29
N GLY A 38 -26.49 8.10 14.79
CA GLY A 38 -26.17 6.85 15.47
C GLY A 38 -25.70 5.77 14.51
N LEU A 39 -25.27 4.63 15.05
CA LEU A 39 -24.56 3.58 14.29
C LEU A 39 -25.48 2.63 13.50
N SER A 40 -26.80 2.67 13.72
CA SER A 40 -27.76 1.72 13.15
C SER A 40 -28.68 2.45 12.17
N PRO A 41 -28.67 2.10 10.87
CA PRO A 41 -29.48 2.78 9.86
C PRO A 41 -30.99 2.53 10.01
N GLU A 42 -31.40 1.57 10.84
CA GLU A 42 -32.79 1.29 11.21
C GLU A 42 -33.39 2.43 12.05
N ASN A 43 -32.60 2.95 13.00
CA ASN A 43 -33.08 3.90 14.01
C ASN A 43 -32.40 5.27 13.93
N SER A 44 -31.42 5.43 13.04
CA SER A 44 -30.65 6.65 12.86
C SER A 44 -30.79 7.20 11.44
N GLN A 45 -30.42 8.46 11.28
CA GLN A 45 -30.53 9.21 10.04
C GLN A 45 -29.16 9.78 9.66
N VAL A 46 -28.94 10.01 8.37
CA VAL A 46 -27.80 10.81 7.90
C VAL A 46 -28.15 12.29 8.06
N PHE A 47 -27.30 13.05 8.76
CA PHE A 47 -27.54 14.48 8.97
C PHE A 47 -26.52 15.37 8.27
N LEU A 48 -25.35 14.85 7.90
CA LEU A 48 -24.37 15.57 7.12
C LEU A 48 -23.69 14.63 6.13
N ILE A 49 -23.62 15.04 4.87
CA ILE A 49 -22.76 14.40 3.86
C ILE A 49 -21.83 15.45 3.31
N GLY A 50 -20.55 15.19 3.43
CA GLY A 50 -19.52 15.97 2.76
C GLY A 50 -19.03 15.25 1.53
N ALA A 51 -18.69 16.01 0.49
CA ALA A 51 -18.09 15.49 -0.72
C ALA A 51 -17.03 16.43 -1.27
N ILE A 52 -15.97 15.87 -1.85
CA ILE A 52 -15.01 16.61 -2.67
C ILE A 52 -15.11 16.10 -4.10
N VAL A 53 -15.34 17.02 -5.03
CA VAL A 53 -15.45 16.74 -6.46
C VAL A 53 -14.66 17.76 -7.27
N LYS A 54 -14.22 17.37 -8.47
CA LYS A 54 -13.82 18.34 -9.49
C LYS A 54 -14.95 18.55 -10.49
N SER A 55 -15.29 19.81 -10.73
CA SER A 55 -16.22 20.20 -11.81
C SER A 55 -15.47 20.29 -13.14
N GLN A 56 -16.13 19.96 -14.26
CA GLN A 56 -15.54 20.15 -15.59
C GLN A 56 -15.30 21.64 -15.93
N LYS A 57 -16.01 22.55 -15.25
CA LYS A 57 -15.93 23.99 -15.50
C LYS A 57 -14.89 24.70 -14.64
N GLU A 58 -14.48 24.09 -13.53
CA GLU A 58 -13.57 24.70 -12.55
C GLU A 58 -12.25 23.93 -12.52
N ALA A 59 -11.13 24.66 -12.48
CA ALA A 59 -9.82 24.03 -12.41
C ALA A 59 -9.55 23.39 -11.03
N SER A 60 -10.21 23.90 -9.98
CA SER A 60 -10.00 23.53 -8.58
C SER A 60 -10.97 22.44 -8.11
N LEU A 61 -10.58 21.73 -7.06
CA LEU A 61 -11.49 20.87 -6.31
C LEU A 61 -12.51 21.71 -5.53
N THR A 62 -13.73 21.23 -5.42
CA THR A 62 -14.81 21.85 -4.64
C THR A 62 -15.22 20.90 -3.53
N LEU A 63 -15.18 21.38 -2.28
CA LEU A 63 -15.80 20.73 -1.14
C LEU A 63 -17.24 21.21 -1.03
N VAL A 64 -18.17 20.26 -0.97
CA VAL A 64 -19.61 20.50 -0.83
C VAL A 64 -20.10 19.73 0.37
N GLN A 65 -20.84 20.39 1.25
CA GLN A 65 -21.42 19.77 2.44
C GLN A 65 -22.93 20.02 2.46
N TYR A 66 -23.69 18.94 2.59
CA TYR A 66 -25.13 18.96 2.73
C TYR A 66 -25.47 18.62 4.18
N LEU A 67 -26.04 19.58 4.91
CA LEU A 67 -26.41 19.42 6.31
C LEU A 67 -27.94 19.50 6.46
N ALA A 68 -28.54 18.48 7.05
CA ALA A 68 -29.91 18.52 7.53
C ALA A 68 -29.96 19.48 8.73
N GLU A 69 -30.88 20.43 8.70
CA GLU A 69 -31.11 21.36 9.79
C GLU A 69 -31.90 20.70 10.93
N ASN A 70 -32.72 19.70 10.67
CA ASN A 70 -33.52 18.98 11.66
C ASN A 70 -33.64 17.49 11.33
N CYS A 71 -34.03 16.70 12.31
CA CYS A 71 -34.23 15.24 12.19
C CYS A 71 -35.54 14.87 11.47
N SER A 72 -35.92 15.60 10.41
CA SER A 72 -37.10 15.27 9.61
C SER A 72 -36.74 14.40 8.41
N LYS A 73 -37.64 13.46 8.09
CA LYS A 73 -37.51 12.61 6.89
C LYS A 73 -37.36 13.45 5.61
N LYS A 74 -38.04 14.61 5.55
CA LYS A 74 -37.99 15.50 4.38
C LYS A 74 -36.56 16.00 4.13
N GLU A 75 -35.86 16.41 5.19
CA GLU A 75 -34.49 16.92 5.02
C GLU A 75 -33.48 15.83 4.73
N GLU A 76 -33.60 14.66 5.36
CA GLU A 76 -32.77 13.51 5.01
C GLU A 76 -32.98 13.10 3.55
N THR A 77 -34.22 13.10 3.06
CA THR A 77 -34.53 12.86 1.64
C THR A 77 -33.86 13.88 0.73
N MET A 78 -33.95 15.17 1.05
CA MET A 78 -33.30 16.23 0.25
C MET A 78 -31.78 16.06 0.22
N LEU A 79 -31.17 15.71 1.36
CA LEU A 79 -29.74 15.50 1.51
C LEU A 79 -29.26 14.28 0.69
N LEU A 80 -29.98 13.15 0.77
CA LEU A 80 -29.65 11.95 0.00
C LEU A 80 -29.86 12.14 -1.50
N GLN A 81 -30.91 12.88 -1.91
CA GLN A 81 -31.13 13.19 -3.32
C GLN A 81 -30.02 14.10 -3.85
N ALA A 82 -29.66 15.16 -3.13
CA ALA A 82 -28.58 16.06 -3.53
C ALA A 82 -27.23 15.34 -3.66
N PHE A 83 -26.93 14.42 -2.74
CA PHE A 83 -25.73 13.60 -2.83
C PHE A 83 -25.79 12.60 -4.00
N SER A 84 -26.96 12.00 -4.26
CA SER A 84 -27.16 11.09 -5.39
C SER A 84 -26.97 11.81 -6.73
N ASP A 85 -27.49 13.04 -6.85
CA ASP A 85 -27.31 13.90 -8.01
C ASP A 85 -25.82 14.28 -8.20
N LEU A 86 -25.09 14.51 -7.11
CA LEU A 86 -23.65 14.80 -7.15
C LEU A 86 -22.82 13.58 -7.57
N ALA A 87 -23.23 12.39 -7.14
CA ALA A 87 -22.60 11.12 -7.50
C ALA A 87 -22.94 10.70 -8.94
N PHE A 88 -23.99 11.25 -9.54
CA PHE A 88 -24.37 10.95 -10.91
C PHE A 88 -23.24 11.30 -11.89
N GLY A 89 -22.91 10.35 -12.78
CA GLY A 89 -21.85 10.50 -13.77
C GLY A 89 -20.42 10.29 -13.23
N LYS A 90 -20.26 10.04 -11.93
CA LYS A 90 -18.98 9.64 -11.33
C LYS A 90 -18.71 8.16 -11.61
N LYS A 91 -17.43 7.78 -11.68
CA LYS A 91 -16.99 6.39 -11.87
C LYS A 91 -16.46 5.74 -10.61
N TYR A 92 -15.94 6.54 -9.68
CA TYR A 92 -15.33 6.03 -8.44
C TYR A 92 -15.78 6.83 -7.23
N LEU A 93 -16.18 6.10 -6.19
CA LEU A 93 -16.41 6.63 -4.85
C LEU A 93 -15.18 6.36 -3.99
N VAL A 94 -14.58 7.39 -3.44
CA VAL A 94 -13.42 7.30 -2.56
C VAL A 94 -13.85 7.66 -1.15
N HIS A 95 -13.47 6.83 -0.19
CA HIS A 95 -13.82 7.00 1.22
C HIS A 95 -12.77 6.31 2.10
N TYR A 96 -12.87 6.52 3.42
CA TYR A 96 -12.03 5.85 4.39
C TYR A 96 -12.86 4.87 5.23
N ASN A 97 -12.71 3.57 4.99
CA ASN A 97 -13.49 2.52 5.68
C ASN A 97 -15.02 2.60 5.50
N GLY A 98 -15.49 3.38 4.52
CA GLY A 98 -16.92 3.52 4.22
C GLY A 98 -17.57 2.28 3.62
N SER A 99 -16.78 1.32 3.14
CA SER A 99 -17.31 0.02 2.71
C SER A 99 -17.95 -0.74 3.86
N SER A 100 -17.50 -0.49 5.10
CA SER A 100 -17.92 -1.20 6.30
C SER A 100 -19.10 -0.51 6.99
N PHE A 101 -19.27 0.80 6.79
CA PHE A 101 -20.27 1.61 7.48
C PHE A 101 -21.08 2.49 6.52
N ASP A 102 -20.44 3.49 5.92
CA ASP A 102 -21.08 4.57 5.17
C ASP A 102 -21.96 4.07 4.02
N ILE A 103 -21.42 3.21 3.16
CA ILE A 103 -22.12 2.71 1.98
C ILE A 103 -23.32 1.83 2.37
N PRO A 104 -23.18 0.81 3.24
CA PRO A 104 -24.34 0.08 3.76
C PRO A 104 -25.40 0.98 4.39
N PHE A 105 -24.97 2.00 5.15
CA PHE A 105 -25.87 2.95 5.81
C PHE A 105 -26.68 3.74 4.78
N LEU A 106 -26.01 4.36 3.79
CA LEU A 106 -26.64 5.11 2.71
C LEU A 106 -27.60 4.26 1.89
N ILE A 107 -27.20 3.04 1.49
CA ILE A 107 -28.07 2.12 0.74
C ILE A 107 -29.34 1.79 1.53
N HIS A 108 -29.22 1.54 2.84
CA HIS A 108 -30.36 1.26 3.69
C HIS A 108 -31.29 2.48 3.78
N ARG A 109 -30.76 3.68 4.05
CA ARG A 109 -31.56 4.91 4.15
C ARG A 109 -32.23 5.30 2.84
N CYS A 110 -31.54 5.17 1.71
CA CYS A 110 -32.12 5.36 0.38
C CYS A 110 -33.31 4.41 0.16
N ARG A 111 -33.17 3.12 0.47
CA ARG A 111 -34.26 2.15 0.36
C ARG A 111 -35.44 2.50 1.28
N PHE A 112 -35.17 2.86 2.54
CA PHE A 112 -36.19 3.24 3.51
C PHE A 112 -37.01 4.46 3.06
N LEU A 113 -36.37 5.41 2.36
CA LEU A 113 -36.99 6.65 1.89
C LEU A 113 -37.51 6.55 0.44
N GLY A 114 -37.34 5.42 -0.24
CA GLY A 114 -37.76 5.24 -1.63
C GLY A 114 -36.93 6.04 -2.65
N ILE A 115 -35.64 6.28 -2.36
CA ILE A 115 -34.71 6.99 -3.23
C ILE A 115 -33.85 5.96 -3.98
N ASP A 116 -33.70 6.14 -5.30
CA ASP A 116 -32.80 5.33 -6.10
C ASP A 116 -31.35 5.55 -5.68
N SER A 117 -30.65 4.47 -5.32
CA SER A 117 -29.29 4.55 -4.77
C SER A 117 -28.24 4.33 -5.87
N PRO A 118 -27.42 5.34 -6.22
CA PRO A 118 -26.33 5.16 -7.18
C PRO A 118 -25.14 4.38 -6.59
N PHE A 119 -25.10 4.16 -5.27
CA PHE A 119 -23.92 3.65 -4.56
C PHE A 119 -23.68 2.16 -4.71
N ARG A 120 -24.70 1.38 -5.11
CA ARG A 120 -24.60 -0.08 -5.23
C ARG A 120 -23.66 -0.50 -6.35
N ASP A 121 -23.73 0.19 -7.49
CA ASP A 121 -23.06 -0.24 -8.73
C ASP A 121 -21.77 0.52 -9.02
N LEU A 122 -21.49 1.58 -8.25
CA LEU A 122 -20.28 2.38 -8.41
C LEU A 122 -19.06 1.68 -7.80
N PRO A 123 -17.97 1.49 -8.56
CA PRO A 123 -16.69 1.08 -8.03
C PRO A 123 -16.23 1.94 -6.85
N GLN A 124 -15.71 1.29 -5.81
CA GLN A 124 -15.28 1.94 -4.58
C GLN A 124 -13.77 1.84 -4.41
N ILE A 125 -13.17 2.91 -3.90
CA ILE A 125 -11.77 2.97 -3.48
C ILE A 125 -11.78 3.27 -1.98
N ASP A 126 -11.65 2.21 -1.20
CA ASP A 126 -11.59 2.29 0.26
C ASP A 126 -10.13 2.43 0.70
N LEU A 127 -9.73 3.65 1.08
CA LEU A 127 -8.33 3.94 1.42
C LEU A 127 -7.84 3.12 2.61
N TYR A 128 -8.70 2.83 3.60
CA TYR A 128 -8.34 1.97 4.71
C TYR A 128 -7.94 0.58 4.23
N ARG A 129 -8.77 -0.04 3.38
CA ARG A 129 -8.50 -1.38 2.84
C ARG A 129 -7.26 -1.41 1.95
N GLU A 130 -7.05 -0.39 1.13
CA GLU A 130 -5.85 -0.28 0.29
C GLU A 130 -4.57 -0.16 1.13
N LEU A 131 -4.60 0.64 2.21
CA LEU A 131 -3.46 0.76 3.14
C LEU A 131 -3.21 -0.54 3.91
N MET A 132 -4.26 -1.28 4.29
CA MET A 132 -4.11 -2.56 5.00
C MET A 132 -3.52 -3.68 4.14
N ARG A 133 -3.48 -3.50 2.81
CA ARG A 133 -2.72 -4.38 1.89
C ARG A 133 -1.22 -4.11 1.89
N LEU A 134 -0.74 -3.15 2.68
CA LEU A 134 0.67 -2.77 2.84
C LEU A 134 1.12 -2.93 4.31
N PRO A 135 0.91 -4.11 4.93
CA PRO A 135 1.13 -4.29 6.36
C PRO A 135 2.58 -4.06 6.79
N GLY A 136 3.56 -4.18 5.89
CA GLY A 136 4.98 -4.01 6.22
C GLY A 136 5.30 -2.58 6.64
N PHE A 137 4.57 -1.62 6.07
CA PHE A 137 4.73 -0.20 6.38
C PHE A 137 3.89 0.25 7.58
N PHE A 138 2.73 -0.37 7.82
CA PHE A 138 1.73 0.20 8.74
C PHE A 138 1.36 -0.67 9.95
N ARG A 139 1.78 -1.95 10.02
CA ARG A 139 1.43 -2.86 11.14
C ARG A 139 1.87 -2.36 12.52
N GLN A 140 2.95 -1.57 12.58
CA GLN A 140 3.51 -1.06 13.83
C GLN A 140 2.78 0.19 14.36
N MET A 141 1.84 0.75 13.59
CA MET A 141 1.05 1.90 14.03
C MET A 141 0.11 1.49 15.19
N PRO A 142 -0.18 2.41 16.14
CA PRO A 142 -1.00 2.11 17.31
C PRO A 142 -2.43 1.73 16.96
N ASP A 143 -2.99 2.38 15.94
CA ASP A 143 -4.21 1.97 15.26
C ASP A 143 -4.17 2.43 13.79
N HIS A 144 -5.19 2.03 13.04
CA HIS A 144 -5.33 2.34 11.61
C HIS A 144 -6.55 3.22 11.37
N LYS A 145 -6.81 4.18 12.27
CA LYS A 145 -7.81 5.22 12.02
C LYS A 145 -7.23 6.28 11.08
N GLN A 146 -8.11 7.00 10.41
CA GLN A 146 -7.72 8.10 9.52
C GLN A 146 -6.83 9.12 10.23
N LYS A 147 -7.23 9.56 11.44
CA LYS A 147 -6.46 10.48 12.30
C LYS A 147 -5.01 10.04 12.53
N THR A 148 -4.75 8.73 12.61
CA THR A 148 -3.39 8.21 12.84
C THR A 148 -2.54 8.29 11.59
N PHE A 149 -3.14 8.05 10.41
CA PHE A 149 -2.46 8.28 9.13
C PHE A 149 -2.28 9.78 8.82
N GLU A 150 -3.24 10.63 9.18
CA GLU A 150 -3.12 12.09 9.08
C GLU A 150 -1.92 12.60 9.90
N ASN A 151 -1.78 12.13 11.13
CA ASN A 151 -0.63 12.45 11.98
C ASN A 151 0.69 11.99 11.37
N LEU A 152 0.72 10.77 10.80
CA LEU A 152 1.89 10.29 10.06
C LEU A 152 2.26 11.24 8.93
N MET A 153 1.26 11.78 8.22
CA MET A 153 1.41 12.73 7.10
C MET A 153 1.60 14.19 7.54
N ASN A 154 1.69 14.45 8.85
CA ASN A 154 1.74 15.81 9.42
C ASN A 154 0.56 16.71 8.97
N TYR A 155 -0.62 16.14 8.75
CA TYR A 155 -1.81 16.90 8.39
C TYR A 155 -2.29 17.72 9.61
N PRO A 156 -2.43 19.06 9.50
CA PRO A 156 -2.75 19.93 10.63
C PRO A 156 -4.26 19.96 10.90
N ARG A 157 -4.80 18.85 11.42
CA ARG A 157 -6.22 18.74 11.82
C ARG A 157 -6.56 19.78 12.89
N LYS A 158 -7.67 20.49 12.70
CA LYS A 158 -8.20 21.51 13.62
C LYS A 158 -9.39 20.99 14.42
N ASP A 159 -10.11 20.01 13.86
CA ASP A 159 -11.22 19.34 14.48
C ASP A 159 -10.82 18.67 15.81
N LEU A 160 -11.62 18.94 16.84
CA LEU A 160 -11.47 18.39 18.19
C LEU A 160 -12.60 17.42 18.55
N LEU A 161 -13.64 17.30 17.72
CA LEU A 161 -14.79 16.47 18.01
C LEU A 161 -14.50 14.99 17.69
N SER A 162 -15.07 14.12 18.49
CA SER A 162 -15.25 12.70 18.15
C SER A 162 -16.62 12.46 17.52
N GLY A 163 -16.79 11.35 16.79
CA GLY A 163 -18.09 10.99 16.21
C GLY A 163 -19.23 10.87 17.24
N LYS A 164 -18.92 10.49 18.49
CA LYS A 164 -19.94 10.49 19.58
C LYS A 164 -20.33 11.90 20.01
N GLU A 165 -19.41 12.86 19.93
CA GLU A 165 -19.69 14.26 20.24
C GLU A 165 -20.45 14.91 19.08
N MET A 166 -20.15 14.57 17.83
CA MET A 166 -20.89 15.04 16.66
C MET A 166 -22.40 14.84 16.80
N ILE A 167 -22.84 13.66 17.25
CA ILE A 167 -24.26 13.37 17.52
C ILE A 167 -24.85 14.35 18.54
N LYS A 168 -24.14 14.59 19.65
CA LYS A 168 -24.60 15.50 20.71
C LYS A 168 -24.65 16.95 20.23
N PHE A 169 -23.62 17.40 19.53
CA PHE A 169 -23.54 18.75 18.99
C PHE A 169 -24.64 18.99 17.95
N TYR A 170 -24.95 18.00 17.12
CA TYR A 170 -26.07 18.09 16.19
C TYR A 170 -27.42 18.24 16.90
N GLN A 171 -27.67 17.47 17.97
CA GLN A 171 -28.89 17.62 18.79
C GLN A 171 -28.99 18.99 19.47
N ILE A 172 -27.86 19.59 19.86
CA ILE A 172 -27.85 20.95 20.42
C ILE A 172 -28.14 21.95 19.31
N TYR A 173 -27.49 21.82 18.15
CA TYR A 173 -27.71 22.69 16.98
C TYR A 173 -29.18 22.70 16.53
N GLU A 174 -29.84 21.54 16.51
CA GLU A 174 -31.25 21.43 16.12
C GLU A 174 -32.16 22.32 16.98
N LYS A 175 -31.82 22.48 18.27
CA LYS A 175 -32.56 23.27 19.25
C LYS A 175 -32.12 24.74 19.29
N SER A 176 -30.82 24.99 19.32
CA SER A 176 -30.27 26.33 19.57
C SER A 176 -30.07 27.16 18.31
N ARG A 177 -29.86 26.50 17.15
CA ARG A 177 -29.52 27.15 15.86
C ARG A 177 -28.27 28.02 15.92
N GLU A 178 -27.38 27.76 16.87
CA GLU A 178 -26.16 28.54 17.05
C GLU A 178 -25.15 28.29 15.92
N ASN A 179 -24.71 29.39 15.28
CA ASN A 179 -23.76 29.34 14.17
C ASN A 179 -22.42 28.72 14.57
N LYS A 180 -21.96 28.91 15.81
CA LYS A 180 -20.72 28.30 16.32
C LYS A 180 -20.77 26.77 16.29
N ILE A 181 -21.93 26.17 16.57
CA ILE A 181 -22.10 24.72 16.55
C ILE A 181 -22.14 24.23 15.10
N LEU A 182 -22.82 24.96 14.22
CA LEU A 182 -22.81 24.68 12.79
C LEU A 182 -21.39 24.68 12.22
N GLU A 183 -20.59 25.68 12.54
CA GLU A 183 -19.18 25.78 12.13
C GLU A 183 -18.36 24.58 12.60
N LEU A 184 -18.56 24.11 13.85
CA LEU A 184 -17.88 22.92 14.37
C LEU A 184 -18.29 21.64 13.65
N LEU A 185 -19.58 21.45 13.37
CA LEU A 185 -20.08 20.28 12.63
C LEU A 185 -19.51 20.24 11.21
N LEU A 186 -19.51 21.38 10.52
CA LEU A 186 -18.95 21.49 9.18
C LEU A 186 -17.42 21.31 9.19
N LEU A 187 -16.73 21.84 10.21
CA LEU A 187 -15.28 21.69 10.34
C LEU A 187 -14.86 20.23 10.50
N HIS A 188 -15.58 19.45 11.32
CA HIS A 188 -15.27 18.03 11.54
C HIS A 188 -15.23 17.25 10.23
N ASN A 189 -16.36 17.24 9.51
CA ASN A 189 -16.47 16.55 8.24
C ASN A 189 -15.55 17.15 7.15
N GLN A 190 -15.30 18.46 7.19
CA GLN A 190 -14.31 19.07 6.31
C GLN A 190 -12.90 18.52 6.55
N ASP A 191 -12.49 18.41 7.82
CA ASP A 191 -11.17 17.88 8.17
C ASP A 191 -11.05 16.40 7.84
N ASP A 192 -12.11 15.60 7.97
CA ASP A 192 -12.09 14.21 7.49
C ASP A 192 -11.94 14.12 5.97
N LEU A 193 -12.61 14.96 5.19
CA LEU A 193 -12.42 14.96 3.74
C LEU A 193 -11.04 15.45 3.30
N LYS A 194 -10.55 16.56 3.86
CA LYS A 194 -9.23 17.12 3.54
C LYS A 194 -8.12 16.21 4.05
N GLY A 195 -8.30 15.59 5.22
CA GLY A 195 -7.43 14.58 5.78
C GLY A 195 -7.32 13.37 4.86
N MET A 196 -8.42 12.90 4.27
CA MET A 196 -8.42 11.83 3.29
C MET A 196 -7.57 12.16 2.05
N LEU A 197 -7.68 13.39 1.52
CA LEU A 197 -6.82 13.84 0.41
C LEU A 197 -5.33 13.85 0.79
N SER A 198 -5.01 14.18 2.04
CA SER A 198 -3.63 14.18 2.54
C SER A 198 -2.98 12.79 2.51
N LEU A 199 -3.78 11.71 2.51
CA LEU A 199 -3.29 10.33 2.51
C LEU A 199 -2.93 9.82 1.11
N LEU A 200 -3.37 10.49 0.04
CA LEU A 200 -3.21 10.03 -1.34
C LEU A 200 -1.75 9.75 -1.76
N PRO A 201 -0.73 10.49 -1.28
CA PRO A 201 0.67 10.15 -1.56
C PRO A 201 1.08 8.75 -1.05
N LEU A 202 0.42 8.20 -0.03
CA LEU A 202 0.70 6.84 0.45
C LEU A 202 0.34 5.77 -0.59
N GLY A 203 -0.56 6.08 -1.53
CA GLY A 203 -0.90 5.18 -2.64
C GLY A 203 0.30 4.86 -3.52
N LYS A 204 1.30 5.75 -3.59
CA LYS A 204 2.53 5.55 -4.39
C LYS A 204 3.40 4.40 -3.89
N LEU A 205 3.16 3.90 -2.68
CA LEU A 205 3.75 2.65 -2.23
C LEU A 205 3.37 1.49 -3.15
N LYS A 206 2.16 1.47 -3.71
CA LYS A 206 1.74 0.44 -4.68
C LYS A 206 2.54 0.54 -5.97
N ASP A 207 2.83 1.76 -6.43
CA ASP A 207 3.65 1.98 -7.62
C ASP A 207 5.09 1.54 -7.38
N PHE A 208 5.64 1.84 -6.20
CA PHE A 208 6.96 1.34 -5.77
C PHE A 208 7.03 -0.19 -5.85
N LEU A 209 6.03 -0.88 -5.28
CA LEU A 209 5.97 -2.35 -5.29
C LEU A 209 5.72 -2.94 -6.68
N ALA A 210 5.07 -2.18 -7.57
CA ALA A 210 4.93 -2.55 -8.97
C ALA A 210 6.19 -2.26 -9.83
N GLY A 211 7.25 -1.70 -9.24
CA GLY A 211 8.52 -1.44 -9.91
C GLY A 211 8.71 -0.06 -10.50
N SER A 212 7.98 0.93 -10.00
CA SER A 212 8.24 2.32 -10.37
C SER A 212 9.43 2.89 -9.59
N PHE A 213 10.65 2.44 -9.90
CA PHE A 213 11.91 2.97 -9.37
C PHE A 213 13.11 2.64 -10.26
N SER A 214 14.21 3.37 -10.08
CA SER A 214 15.50 3.08 -10.73
C SER A 214 16.62 2.95 -9.69
N VAL A 215 17.55 2.02 -9.90
CA VAL A 215 18.72 1.84 -9.05
C VAL A 215 19.86 2.70 -9.58
N TYR A 216 20.45 3.55 -8.74
CA TYR A 216 21.58 4.40 -9.15
C TYR A 216 22.88 4.11 -8.38
N LYS A 217 22.79 3.42 -7.24
CA LYS A 217 23.96 3.03 -6.44
C LYS A 217 23.69 1.71 -5.69
N THR A 218 24.69 0.85 -5.66
CA THR A 218 24.73 -0.36 -4.83
C THR A 218 26.07 -0.42 -4.11
N GLU A 219 26.04 -0.64 -2.80
CA GLU A 219 27.25 -0.69 -1.97
C GLU A 219 27.09 -1.66 -0.80
N GLU A 220 28.20 -2.22 -0.33
CA GLU A 220 28.23 -2.99 0.90
C GLU A 220 28.43 -2.07 2.09
N ILE A 221 27.70 -2.31 3.17
CA ILE A 221 27.78 -1.55 4.41
C ILE A 221 27.96 -2.50 5.59
N LEU A 222 28.56 -1.98 6.66
CA LEU A 222 28.66 -2.62 7.96
C LEU A 222 27.73 -1.88 8.93
N GLU A 223 26.76 -2.58 9.49
CA GLU A 223 25.84 -2.04 10.50
C GLU A 223 26.05 -2.80 11.82
N ALA A 224 26.27 -2.06 12.90
CA ALA A 224 26.36 -2.66 14.23
C ALA A 224 24.99 -3.14 14.67
N SER A 225 24.88 -4.41 15.04
CA SER A 225 23.69 -4.94 15.69
C SER A 225 23.57 -4.42 17.12
N LEU A 226 22.37 -4.53 17.69
CA LEU A 226 22.11 -4.17 19.10
C LEU A 226 22.97 -4.99 20.08
N GLU A 227 23.48 -6.15 19.65
CA GLU A 227 24.33 -7.06 20.43
C GLU A 227 25.83 -6.79 20.22
N GLY A 228 26.19 -5.77 19.43
CA GLY A 228 27.58 -5.39 19.16
C GLY A 228 28.23 -6.11 17.96
N ASP A 229 27.61 -7.18 17.46
CA ASP A 229 28.08 -7.87 16.24
C ASP A 229 27.88 -6.99 15.01
N GLN A 230 28.89 -6.91 14.14
CA GLN A 230 28.76 -6.23 12.85
C GLN A 230 28.12 -7.14 11.82
N LYS A 231 27.03 -6.66 11.21
CA LYS A 231 26.37 -7.34 10.10
C LYS A 231 26.73 -6.65 8.79
N ARG A 232 27.21 -7.43 7.82
CA ARG A 232 27.40 -6.99 6.44
C ARG A 232 26.05 -6.97 5.75
N GLU A 233 25.69 -5.83 5.16
CA GLU A 233 24.46 -5.67 4.38
C GLU A 233 24.78 -5.11 2.99
N LEU A 234 23.95 -5.47 2.02
CA LEU A 234 23.94 -4.89 0.69
C LEU A 234 22.89 -3.79 0.61
N LEU A 235 23.33 -2.56 0.37
CA LEU A 235 22.49 -1.37 0.26
C LEU A 235 22.27 -1.00 -1.21
N PHE A 236 21.01 -0.96 -1.62
CA PHE A 236 20.56 -0.39 -2.89
C PHE A 236 19.97 0.99 -2.65
N SER A 237 20.46 2.00 -3.36
CA SER A 237 19.90 3.35 -3.37
C SER A 237 19.11 3.58 -4.66
N LEU A 238 17.86 4.02 -4.48
CA LEU A 238 16.84 4.10 -5.51
C LEU A 238 16.43 5.55 -5.75
N LYS A 239 16.11 5.87 -6.99
CA LYS A 239 15.41 7.10 -7.39
C LYS A 239 13.97 6.76 -7.76
N LEU A 240 13.03 7.47 -7.15
CA LEU A 240 11.59 7.30 -7.32
C LEU A 240 11.06 8.37 -8.31
N PRO A 241 10.14 8.01 -9.21
CA PRO A 241 9.49 8.96 -10.12
C PRO A 241 8.35 9.75 -9.46
N PHE A 242 8.07 9.49 -8.18
CA PHE A 242 7.04 10.14 -7.38
C PHE A 242 7.62 10.59 -6.04
N PHE A 243 6.84 11.40 -5.33
CA PHE A 243 7.20 12.00 -4.05
C PHE A 243 6.43 11.32 -2.89
N ILE A 244 7.15 10.93 -1.85
CA ILE A 244 6.61 10.45 -0.57
C ILE A 244 6.96 11.49 0.50
N PRO A 245 5.98 12.20 1.08
CA PRO A 245 6.24 13.35 1.96
C PRO A 245 6.83 12.99 3.32
N VAL A 246 6.81 11.72 3.69
CA VAL A 246 7.21 11.24 5.02
C VAL A 246 8.07 10.00 4.90
N ARG A 247 8.96 9.80 5.87
CA ARG A 247 9.81 8.62 5.87
C ARG A 247 9.01 7.38 6.25
N LEU A 248 8.92 6.44 5.32
CA LEU A 248 8.23 5.16 5.52
C LEU A 248 9.25 4.03 5.53
N THR A 249 9.16 3.16 6.53
CA THR A 249 10.06 2.01 6.67
C THR A 249 9.24 0.73 6.75
N ALA A 250 9.65 -0.28 6.00
CA ALA A 250 9.13 -1.64 6.11
C ALA A 250 10.27 -2.61 6.42
N VAL A 251 10.04 -3.53 7.35
CA VAL A 251 10.97 -4.61 7.68
C VAL A 251 10.28 -5.93 7.37
N THR A 252 10.92 -6.72 6.51
CA THR A 252 10.45 -8.03 6.06
C THR A 252 11.43 -9.10 6.51
N ASP A 253 11.13 -10.35 6.21
CA ASP A 253 12.05 -11.47 6.41
C ASP A 253 13.29 -11.42 5.51
N LEU A 254 13.20 -10.72 4.37
CA LEU A 254 14.27 -10.67 3.36
C LEU A 254 15.06 -9.36 3.36
N CYS A 255 14.36 -8.24 3.56
CA CYS A 255 14.95 -6.92 3.39
C CYS A 255 14.32 -5.85 4.29
N ARG A 256 15.07 -4.77 4.49
CA ARG A 256 14.57 -3.52 5.06
C ARG A 256 14.44 -2.46 3.97
N ILE A 257 13.28 -1.84 3.88
CA ILE A 257 12.94 -0.81 2.90
C ILE A 257 12.76 0.51 3.64
N SER A 258 13.33 1.60 3.12
CA SER A 258 13.11 2.96 3.60
C SER A 258 12.85 3.88 2.41
N LEU A 259 11.71 4.56 2.39
CA LEU A 259 11.31 5.47 1.31
C LEU A 259 11.07 6.87 1.89
N GLU A 260 11.58 7.90 1.21
CA GLU A 260 11.42 9.29 1.62
C GLU A 260 11.69 10.23 0.43
N ASN A 261 10.85 11.25 0.28
CA ASN A 261 10.88 12.19 -0.82
C ASN A 261 10.85 11.45 -2.17
N THR A 262 11.84 11.67 -3.03
CA THR A 262 12.02 11.00 -4.33
C THR A 262 13.09 9.92 -4.29
N SER A 263 13.39 9.39 -3.10
CA SER A 263 14.48 8.42 -2.88
C SER A 263 14.01 7.20 -2.10
N GLY A 264 14.67 6.07 -2.34
CA GLY A 264 14.43 4.83 -1.63
C GLY A 264 15.73 4.12 -1.29
N LYS A 265 15.70 3.29 -0.26
CA LYS A 265 16.79 2.41 0.15
C LYS A 265 16.24 1.02 0.42
N ILE A 266 16.88 0.00 -0.14
CA ILE A 266 16.62 -1.41 0.20
C ILE A 266 17.91 -2.00 0.72
N LYS A 267 17.86 -2.61 1.90
CA LYS A 267 18.97 -3.30 2.55
C LYS A 267 18.68 -4.78 2.65
N LEU A 268 19.64 -5.61 2.26
CA LEU A 268 19.58 -7.07 2.40
C LEU A 268 20.79 -7.58 3.18
N PRO A 269 20.63 -8.57 4.08
CA PRO A 269 21.76 -9.18 4.76
C PRO A 269 22.62 -9.97 3.76
N LEU A 270 23.94 -9.86 3.91
CA LEU A 270 24.90 -10.69 3.20
C LEU A 270 25.22 -11.94 4.02
N TYR A 271 25.34 -13.08 3.34
CA TYR A 271 25.70 -14.36 3.93
C TYR A 271 27.06 -14.80 3.40
N GLU A 272 28.01 -15.06 4.30
CA GLU A 272 29.29 -15.69 3.95
C GLU A 272 29.24 -17.18 4.26
N GLY A 273 29.67 -18.01 3.30
CA GLY A 273 29.71 -19.44 3.54
C GLY A 273 29.96 -20.23 2.28
N THR A 274 29.43 -21.46 2.26
CA THR A 274 29.48 -22.34 1.09
C THR A 274 28.08 -22.84 0.76
N LEU A 275 27.60 -22.51 -0.44
CA LEU A 275 26.30 -22.96 -0.95
C LEU A 275 26.47 -23.85 -2.18
N LYS A 276 25.40 -24.55 -2.55
CA LYS A 276 25.38 -25.54 -3.62
C LYS A 276 24.47 -25.08 -4.76
N TYR A 277 24.99 -25.09 -5.98
CA TYR A 277 24.19 -25.02 -7.20
C TYR A 277 23.81 -26.44 -7.61
N PHE A 278 22.52 -26.77 -7.61
CA PHE A 278 22.03 -28.09 -7.99
C PHE A 278 21.67 -28.11 -9.49
N TYR A 279 22.29 -28.99 -10.26
CA TYR A 279 22.06 -29.09 -11.70
C TYR A 279 20.67 -29.68 -11.98
N PRO A 280 19.79 -29.00 -12.74
CA PRO A 280 18.45 -29.51 -13.05
C PRO A 280 18.48 -30.82 -13.86
N ASP A 281 19.48 -30.98 -14.74
CA ASP A 281 19.65 -32.13 -15.63
C ASP A 281 20.55 -33.22 -15.02
N TYR A 282 20.37 -33.50 -13.72
CA TYR A 282 21.18 -34.45 -12.93
C TYR A 282 21.33 -35.84 -13.57
N GLN A 283 20.40 -36.24 -14.43
CA GLN A 283 20.42 -37.50 -15.18
C GLN A 283 21.64 -37.63 -16.11
N ASN A 284 22.27 -36.51 -16.47
CA ASN A 284 23.47 -36.43 -17.28
C ASN A 284 24.78 -36.40 -16.48
N TYR A 285 24.70 -36.63 -15.17
CA TYR A 285 25.85 -36.56 -14.26
C TYR A 285 26.08 -37.89 -13.54
N TYR A 286 27.36 -38.13 -13.22
CA TYR A 286 27.80 -39.09 -12.23
C TYR A 286 28.23 -38.34 -10.97
N TYR A 287 28.05 -38.97 -9.80
CA TYR A 287 28.51 -38.46 -8.52
C TYR A 287 29.72 -39.27 -8.05
N LEU A 288 30.72 -38.56 -7.53
CA LEU A 288 31.96 -39.09 -6.98
C LEU A 288 31.91 -39.03 -5.44
N PRO A 289 31.68 -40.15 -4.73
CA PRO A 289 31.43 -40.12 -3.28
C PRO A 289 32.62 -39.70 -2.42
N TYR A 290 33.85 -39.95 -2.87
CA TYR A 290 35.05 -39.60 -2.11
C TYR A 290 35.41 -38.13 -2.25
N GLU A 291 35.16 -37.56 -3.43
CA GLU A 291 35.44 -36.17 -3.77
C GLU A 291 34.27 -35.22 -3.44
N ASP A 292 33.06 -35.75 -3.25
CA ASP A 292 31.82 -34.99 -3.03
C ASP A 292 31.52 -33.99 -4.18
N GLU A 293 31.64 -34.51 -5.42
CA GLU A 293 31.46 -33.75 -6.66
C GLU A 293 30.60 -34.47 -7.70
N ALA A 294 29.87 -33.68 -8.49
CA ALA A 294 29.12 -34.15 -9.64
C ALA A 294 29.87 -33.84 -10.94
N ILE A 295 30.07 -34.86 -11.80
CA ILE A 295 30.75 -34.75 -13.08
C ILE A 295 29.82 -35.13 -14.22
N HIS A 296 29.82 -34.34 -15.30
CA HIS A 296 29.00 -34.63 -16.48
C HIS A 296 29.52 -35.90 -17.19
N LYS A 297 28.62 -36.67 -17.82
CA LYS A 297 28.93 -37.93 -18.52
C LYS A 297 30.09 -37.81 -19.52
N SER A 298 30.23 -36.66 -20.20
CA SER A 298 31.31 -36.42 -21.17
C SER A 298 32.70 -36.39 -20.54
N ILE A 299 32.81 -35.89 -19.29
CA ILE A 299 34.08 -35.80 -18.56
C ILE A 299 34.36 -37.11 -17.82
N ALA A 300 33.29 -37.80 -17.41
CA ALA A 300 33.40 -39.04 -16.66
C ALA A 300 34.15 -40.16 -17.41
N ILE A 301 34.30 -40.08 -18.74
CA ILE A 301 35.10 -41.04 -19.54
C ILE A 301 36.52 -41.22 -18.97
N TYR A 302 37.07 -40.17 -18.34
CA TYR A 302 38.42 -40.18 -17.74
C TYR A 302 38.45 -40.62 -16.27
N THR A 303 37.33 -41.10 -15.72
CA THR A 303 37.21 -41.48 -14.30
C THR A 303 36.88 -42.96 -14.16
N ASP A 304 37.54 -43.63 -13.21
CA ASP A 304 37.34 -45.05 -12.91
C ASP A 304 35.85 -45.36 -12.65
N PRO A 305 35.23 -46.30 -13.40
CA PRO A 305 33.84 -46.70 -13.18
C PRO A 305 33.50 -47.15 -11.76
N SER A 306 34.45 -47.73 -11.02
CA SER A 306 34.25 -48.17 -9.64
C SER A 306 34.13 -47.02 -8.64
N ARG A 307 34.64 -45.84 -9.00
CA ARG A 307 34.66 -44.63 -8.14
C ARG A 307 33.49 -43.69 -8.35
N ARG A 308 32.58 -44.02 -9.28
CA ARG A 308 31.45 -43.17 -9.66
C ARG A 308 30.13 -43.93 -9.61
N ARG A 309 29.05 -43.22 -9.29
CA ARG A 309 27.67 -43.74 -9.40
C ARG A 309 26.78 -42.72 -10.09
N LYS A 310 25.63 -43.15 -10.63
CA LYS A 310 24.66 -42.21 -11.22
C LYS A 310 24.25 -41.17 -10.16
N ALA A 311 24.29 -39.89 -10.52
CA ALA A 311 23.95 -38.83 -9.58
C ALA A 311 22.45 -38.84 -9.25
N LYS A 312 22.10 -38.61 -7.98
CA LYS A 312 20.74 -38.24 -7.58
C LYS A 312 20.60 -36.73 -7.66
N ALA A 313 19.37 -36.22 -7.81
CA ALA A 313 19.13 -34.78 -7.84
C ALA A 313 19.71 -34.05 -6.60
N SER A 314 19.67 -34.68 -5.42
CA SER A 314 20.24 -34.14 -4.18
C SER A 314 21.77 -34.21 -4.07
N GLU A 315 22.42 -34.98 -4.93
CA GLU A 315 23.87 -35.20 -4.96
C GLU A 315 24.50 -34.53 -6.19
N CYS A 316 23.69 -34.05 -7.13
CA CYS A 316 24.15 -33.43 -8.36
C CYS A 316 24.29 -31.92 -8.19
N TYR A 317 25.40 -31.51 -7.58
CA TYR A 317 25.65 -30.10 -7.33
C TYR A 317 27.11 -29.70 -7.51
N LYS A 318 27.32 -28.39 -7.57
CA LYS A 318 28.62 -27.74 -7.45
C LYS A 318 28.63 -26.81 -6.24
N LYS A 319 29.68 -26.88 -5.42
CA LYS A 319 29.87 -25.99 -4.27
C LYS A 319 30.45 -24.66 -4.71
N TYR A 320 29.99 -23.58 -4.10
CA TYR A 320 30.49 -22.23 -4.25
C TYR A 320 30.75 -21.67 -2.87
N THR A 321 31.96 -21.15 -2.64
CA THR A 321 32.33 -20.48 -1.40
C THR A 321 32.50 -18.99 -1.69
N GLY A 322 31.91 -18.14 -0.85
CA GLY A 322 31.96 -16.70 -1.03
C GLY A 322 30.84 -15.97 -0.30
N THR A 323 30.49 -14.80 -0.82
CA THR A 323 29.42 -13.95 -0.30
C THR A 323 28.16 -14.14 -1.13
N PHE A 324 27.02 -14.22 -0.46
CA PHE A 324 25.72 -14.47 -1.05
C PHE A 324 24.68 -13.48 -0.55
N VAL A 325 23.63 -13.28 -1.34
CA VAL A 325 22.45 -12.50 -0.97
C VAL A 325 21.19 -13.29 -1.32
N SER A 326 20.11 -13.06 -0.56
CA SER A 326 18.85 -13.77 -0.78
C SER A 326 18.32 -13.54 -2.20
N ALA A 327 17.81 -14.59 -2.83
CA ALA A 327 17.35 -14.60 -4.21
C ALA A 327 16.11 -15.50 -4.35
N PRO A 328 15.01 -15.21 -3.63
CA PRO A 328 13.76 -15.97 -3.74
C PRO A 328 13.19 -15.88 -5.15
N GLY A 329 12.41 -16.89 -5.53
CA GLY A 329 11.79 -16.98 -6.84
C GLY A 329 12.71 -17.55 -7.91
N SER A 330 12.74 -16.91 -9.08
CA SER A 330 13.59 -17.31 -10.21
C SER A 330 14.19 -16.09 -10.88
N PRO A 331 15.02 -15.31 -10.16
CA PRO A 331 15.83 -14.28 -10.80
C PRO A 331 16.63 -14.90 -11.93
N SER A 332 16.98 -14.11 -12.94
CA SER A 332 17.84 -14.52 -14.07
C SER A 332 19.28 -14.87 -13.65
N LEU A 333 19.51 -15.10 -12.36
CA LEU A 333 20.78 -15.38 -11.71
C LEU A 333 20.83 -16.85 -11.27
N PRO A 334 22.02 -17.47 -11.23
CA PRO A 334 22.16 -18.83 -10.70
C PRO A 334 21.70 -18.92 -9.24
N LEU A 335 20.77 -19.85 -8.97
CA LEU A 335 20.25 -20.07 -7.63
C LEU A 335 21.06 -21.12 -6.87
N LEU A 336 21.59 -20.72 -5.72
CA LEU A 336 22.31 -21.57 -4.79
C LEU A 336 21.50 -21.81 -3.52
N ARG A 337 21.70 -22.98 -2.91
CA ARG A 337 21.00 -23.42 -1.71
C ARG A 337 21.96 -24.17 -0.78
N GLU A 338 21.65 -24.19 0.51
CA GLU A 338 22.42 -24.98 1.48
C GLU A 338 22.25 -26.49 1.22
N THR A 339 21.01 -26.92 1.01
CA THR A 339 20.63 -28.30 0.72
C THR A 339 19.62 -28.38 -0.41
N TYR A 340 19.46 -29.56 -1.01
CA TYR A 340 18.51 -29.77 -2.10
C TYR A 340 17.05 -29.45 -1.70
N LYS A 341 16.71 -29.67 -0.43
CA LYS A 341 15.36 -29.42 0.11
C LYS A 341 15.18 -28.01 0.69
N SER A 342 16.25 -27.21 0.78
CA SER A 342 16.15 -25.84 1.31
C SER A 342 15.22 -25.01 0.42
N SER A 343 14.27 -24.30 1.05
CA SER A 343 13.38 -23.36 0.38
C SER A 343 14.06 -22.02 0.13
N ALA A 344 14.96 -21.61 1.03
CA ALA A 344 15.77 -20.41 0.87
C ALA A 344 16.74 -20.59 -0.31
N ALA A 345 16.71 -19.62 -1.21
CA ALA A 345 17.58 -19.55 -2.37
C ALA A 345 18.39 -18.26 -2.30
N TYR A 346 19.63 -18.34 -2.76
CA TYR A 346 20.60 -17.26 -2.75
C TYR A 346 21.26 -17.14 -4.11
N THR A 347 21.86 -15.98 -4.38
CA THR A 347 22.77 -15.79 -5.52
C THR A 347 24.12 -15.31 -5.01
N LEU A 348 25.17 -15.58 -5.80
CA LEU A 348 26.51 -15.08 -5.52
C LEU A 348 26.54 -13.55 -5.64
N TRP A 349 27.25 -12.90 -4.72
CA TRP A 349 27.55 -11.48 -4.74
C TRP A 349 29.08 -11.27 -4.81
N PRO A 350 29.60 -10.33 -5.64
CA PRO A 350 28.90 -9.45 -6.60
C PRO A 350 28.16 -10.18 -7.74
N PHE A 351 27.14 -9.54 -8.31
CA PHE A 351 26.43 -10.12 -9.47
C PHE A 351 27.29 -10.08 -10.72
N SER A 352 27.12 -11.06 -11.61
CA SER A 352 27.80 -11.10 -12.92
C SER A 352 27.38 -9.95 -13.83
N ASP A 353 26.11 -9.54 -13.76
CA ASP A 353 25.60 -8.35 -14.43
C ASP A 353 25.10 -7.34 -13.39
N MET A 354 25.79 -6.20 -13.34
CA MET A 354 25.48 -5.06 -12.48
C MET A 354 24.76 -3.93 -13.23
N SER A 355 24.20 -4.21 -14.42
CA SER A 355 23.41 -3.24 -15.18
C SER A 355 22.18 -2.78 -14.38
N PRO A 356 21.74 -1.52 -14.55
CA PRO A 356 20.56 -1.01 -13.85
C PRO A 356 19.29 -1.85 -14.08
N ALA A 357 19.14 -2.46 -15.25
CA ALA A 357 18.01 -3.33 -15.58
C ALA A 357 18.05 -4.65 -14.78
N SER A 358 19.22 -5.28 -14.67
CA SER A 358 19.37 -6.52 -13.89
C SER A 358 19.20 -6.28 -12.39
N LEU A 359 19.74 -5.17 -11.86
CA LEU A 359 19.52 -4.77 -10.46
C LEU A 359 18.05 -4.46 -10.18
N HIS A 360 17.38 -3.78 -11.11
CA HIS A 360 15.94 -3.52 -11.01
C HIS A 360 15.13 -4.82 -10.96
N ASN A 361 15.36 -5.74 -11.91
CA ASN A 361 14.67 -7.03 -11.97
C ASN A 361 14.92 -7.88 -10.71
N TYR A 362 16.14 -7.88 -10.19
CA TYR A 362 16.47 -8.55 -8.93
C TYR A 362 15.64 -7.98 -7.78
N LEU A 363 15.63 -6.66 -7.58
CA LEU A 363 14.86 -6.02 -6.52
C LEU A 363 13.34 -6.21 -6.69
N GLN A 364 12.85 -6.27 -7.92
CA GLN A 364 11.45 -6.60 -8.20
C GLN A 364 11.07 -7.99 -7.68
N GLU A 365 11.91 -9.00 -7.89
CA GLU A 365 11.67 -10.33 -7.33
C GLU A 365 11.75 -10.32 -5.80
N ILE A 366 12.70 -9.59 -5.20
CA ILE A 366 12.75 -9.41 -3.74
C ILE A 366 11.41 -8.85 -3.23
N LEU A 367 10.92 -7.75 -3.79
CA LEU A 367 9.68 -7.11 -3.34
C LEU A 367 8.45 -8.00 -3.50
N LYS A 368 8.38 -8.85 -4.54
CA LYS A 368 7.28 -9.81 -4.73
C LYS A 368 7.26 -10.92 -3.68
N TRP A 369 8.45 -11.37 -3.26
CA TRP A 369 8.62 -12.53 -2.38
C TRP A 369 8.70 -12.17 -0.90
N SER A 370 9.01 -10.91 -0.58
CA SER A 370 8.95 -10.39 0.78
C SER A 370 7.52 -10.47 1.30
N ARG A 371 7.26 -11.48 2.13
CA ARG A 371 5.95 -11.69 2.74
C ARG A 371 5.67 -10.53 3.68
N SER A 372 4.43 -10.03 3.69
CA SER A 372 4.01 -8.92 4.55
C SER A 372 4.55 -7.53 4.19
N ILE A 373 4.93 -7.25 2.94
CA ILE A 373 5.13 -5.84 2.53
C ILE A 373 3.80 -5.10 2.50
#